data_AF-A0A3R6J0M7-F1
#
_entry.id   AF-A0A3R6J0M7-F1
#
_cell.length_a   1.000
_cell.length_b   1.000
_cell.length_c   1.000
_cell.angle_alpha   90.00
_cell.angle_beta   90.00
_cell.angle_gamma   90.00
#
_symmetry.space_group_name_H-M   'P 1'
#
loop_
_entity.id
_entity.type
_entity.pdbx_description
1 polymer ?
#
loop_
_entity_poly.entity_id
_entity_poly.type
_entity_poly.pdbx_seq_one_letter_code
_entity_poly.pdbx_strand_id
1 'polypeptide(L)'
;MDERNYVLCQDIKDRISKKFIENGWITVSDIGIHSALVTDENVLEVLGNYCWDLPRGDGMPGVSVRYVNKKPIVNYDRLGHNKCEPFVFYRDGYGTHPSYIELSEEFRLYHNLHEKYISEEEKNYVVMNNGSEEVVAKLSKISLYIKAKYVKDYLAIRKINLLIFFD
;
A
#
# COMPACT_ATOMS: atom_id res chain seq x y z
N MET A 1 -13.67 -24.78 13.72
CA MET A 1 -14.18 -23.41 13.48
C MET A 1 -15.66 -23.56 13.16
N ASP A 2 -16.55 -22.84 13.84
CA ASP A 2 -18.01 -22.96 13.68
C ASP A 2 -18.45 -22.18 12.41
N GLU A 3 -19.26 -22.79 11.54
CA GLU A 3 -19.77 -22.16 10.30
C GLU A 3 -20.48 -20.82 10.57
N ARG A 4 -21.05 -20.64 11.76
CA ARG A 4 -21.70 -19.38 12.18
C ARG A 4 -20.72 -18.22 12.30
N ASN A 5 -19.45 -18.47 12.60
CA ASN A 5 -18.44 -17.41 12.71
C ASN A 5 -18.05 -16.84 11.34
N TYR A 6 -18.17 -17.66 10.29
CA TYR A 6 -17.91 -17.26 8.90
C TYR A 6 -18.96 -16.27 8.39
N VAL A 7 -20.24 -16.53 8.69
CA VAL A 7 -21.37 -15.65 8.31
C VAL A 7 -21.31 -14.30 9.00
N LEU A 8 -20.78 -14.24 10.22
CA LEU A 8 -20.64 -13.00 11.00
C LEU A 8 -19.34 -12.24 10.71
N CYS A 9 -18.49 -12.76 9.82
CA CYS A 9 -17.14 -12.28 9.57
C CYS A 9 -16.32 -12.12 10.87
N GLN A 10 -16.64 -12.89 11.91
CA GLN A 10 -16.06 -12.69 13.24
C GLN A 10 -14.61 -13.16 13.25
N ASP A 11 -14.31 -14.21 12.48
CA ASP A 11 -12.94 -14.66 12.23
C ASP A 11 -12.14 -13.60 11.44
N ILE A 12 -12.78 -12.85 10.53
CA ILE A 12 -12.17 -11.74 9.79
C ILE A 12 -11.91 -10.56 10.73
N LYS A 13 -12.86 -10.19 11.59
CA LYS A 13 -12.70 -9.14 12.62
C LYS A 13 -11.60 -9.49 13.61
N ASP A 14 -11.57 -10.73 14.09
CA ASP A 14 -10.54 -11.22 15.00
C ASP A 14 -9.17 -11.24 14.31
N ARG A 15 -9.12 -11.65 13.03
CA ARG A 15 -7.91 -11.59 12.21
C ARG A 15 -7.44 -10.15 11.98
N ILE A 16 -8.33 -9.21 11.67
CA ILE A 16 -8.02 -7.78 11.52
C ILE A 16 -7.51 -7.21 12.85
N SER A 17 -8.18 -7.51 13.96
CA SER A 17 -7.80 -7.03 15.30
C SER A 17 -6.44 -7.55 15.78
N LYS A 18 -6.04 -8.77 15.36
CA LYS A 18 -4.78 -9.40 15.73
C LYS A 18 -3.64 -9.21 14.72
N LYS A 19 -3.92 -9.00 13.43
CA LYS A 19 -2.91 -8.89 12.35
C LYS A 19 -2.47 -7.47 11.98
N PHE A 20 -3.16 -6.43 12.42
CA PHE A 20 -2.84 -5.08 11.93
C PHE A 20 -1.49 -4.56 12.40
N ILE A 21 -1.12 -4.87 13.65
CA ILE A 21 0.21 -4.65 14.20
C ILE A 21 0.57 -5.89 15.02
N GLU A 22 1.35 -6.79 14.45
CA GLU A 22 1.86 -7.96 15.18
C GLU A 22 3.35 -7.79 15.44
N ASN A 23 3.77 -7.86 16.71
CA ASN A 23 5.18 -7.74 17.11
C ASN A 23 5.88 -6.50 16.51
N GLY A 24 5.14 -5.40 16.34
CA GLY A 24 5.64 -4.16 15.78
C GLY A 24 5.69 -4.10 14.25
N TRP A 25 5.03 -5.01 13.53
CA TRP A 25 4.93 -5.03 12.07
C TRP A 25 3.50 -4.81 11.60
N ILE A 26 3.32 -3.98 10.58
CA ILE A 26 2.04 -3.72 9.89
C ILE A 26 2.03 -4.48 8.57
N THR A 27 0.96 -5.21 8.29
CA THR A 27 0.69 -5.76 6.96
C THR A 27 0.04 -4.67 6.09
N VAL A 28 0.71 -4.29 5.00
CA VAL A 28 0.22 -3.24 4.08
C VAL A 28 -0.23 -3.81 2.73
N SER A 29 0.15 -5.06 2.43
CA SER A 29 -0.37 -5.82 1.31
C SER A 29 -0.34 -7.30 1.65
N ASP A 30 -1.39 -8.03 1.30
CA ASP A 30 -1.48 -9.49 1.37
C ASP A 30 -2.66 -9.99 0.51
N ILE A 31 -2.94 -11.29 0.48
CA ILE A 31 -4.20 -11.80 -0.08
C ILE A 31 -5.39 -11.17 0.68
N GLY A 32 -6.26 -10.47 -0.05
CA GLY A 32 -7.40 -9.76 0.53
C GLY A 32 -7.02 -8.54 1.36
N ILE A 33 -5.79 -8.03 1.28
CA ILE A 33 -5.33 -6.82 1.98
C ILE A 33 -4.62 -5.89 0.99
N HIS A 34 -5.00 -4.62 1.00
CA HIS A 34 -4.33 -3.56 0.24
C HIS A 34 -4.23 -2.27 1.06
N SER A 35 -3.38 -1.33 0.65
CA SER A 35 -3.19 -0.09 1.38
C SER A 35 -2.97 1.11 0.48
N ALA A 36 -3.49 2.26 0.91
CA ALA A 36 -3.25 3.55 0.29
C ALA A 36 -2.97 4.62 1.35
N LEU A 37 -2.48 5.76 0.91
CA LEU A 37 -2.27 6.95 1.73
C LEU A 37 -3.30 8.00 1.35
N VAL A 38 -3.75 8.79 2.33
CA VAL A 38 -4.73 9.85 2.11
C VAL A 38 -4.41 11.06 2.98
N THR A 39 -4.60 12.26 2.45
CA THR A 39 -4.47 13.50 3.22
C THR A 39 -5.61 13.64 4.24
N ASP A 40 -5.35 14.31 5.36
CA ASP A 40 -6.35 14.52 6.43
C ASP A 40 -7.69 15.07 5.91
N GLU A 41 -7.63 15.99 4.94
CA GLU A 41 -8.80 16.63 4.31
C GLU A 41 -9.71 15.65 3.54
N ASN A 42 -9.16 14.55 3.03
CA ASN A 42 -9.89 13.58 2.21
C ASN A 42 -10.37 12.36 3.01
N VAL A 43 -9.98 12.20 4.28
CA VAL A 43 -10.31 11.01 5.10
C VAL A 43 -11.81 10.77 5.21
N LEU A 44 -12.58 11.80 5.57
CA LEU A 44 -14.02 11.65 5.79
C LEU A 44 -14.77 11.26 4.52
N GLU A 45 -14.32 11.76 3.37
CA GLU A 45 -14.93 11.45 2.08
C GLU A 45 -14.64 10.00 1.68
N VAL A 46 -13.38 9.59 1.81
CA VAL A 46 -12.91 8.23 1.45
C VAL A 46 -13.53 7.18 2.37
N LEU A 47 -13.73 7.48 3.66
CA LEU A 47 -14.46 6.60 4.57
C LEU A 47 -15.99 6.62 4.36
N GLY A 48 -16.51 7.49 3.49
CA GLY A 48 -17.94 7.65 3.23
C GLY A 48 -18.54 6.53 2.36
N ASN A 49 -17.71 5.73 1.68
CA ASN A 49 -18.13 4.59 0.87
C ASN A 49 -17.33 3.33 1.22
N TYR A 50 -17.92 2.16 0.98
CA TYR A 50 -17.32 0.86 1.27
C TYR A 50 -16.50 0.29 0.09
N CYS A 51 -16.35 1.04 -1.00
CA CYS A 51 -15.57 0.63 -2.17
C CYS A 51 -14.08 0.90 -1.95
N TRP A 52 -13.21 0.19 -2.69
CA TRP A 52 -11.79 0.53 -2.71
C TRP A 52 -11.63 1.83 -3.51
N ASP A 53 -11.39 2.96 -2.83
CA ASP A 53 -11.04 4.24 -3.48
C ASP A 53 -9.74 4.16 -4.26
N LEU A 54 -8.95 3.10 -4.01
CA LEU A 54 -7.78 2.73 -4.80
C LEU A 54 -7.73 1.20 -4.97
N PRO A 55 -8.29 0.66 -6.06
CA PRO A 55 -8.12 -0.74 -6.43
C PRO A 55 -6.65 -1.15 -6.54
N ARG A 56 -6.34 -2.43 -6.27
CA ARG A 56 -4.98 -2.94 -6.51
C ARG A 56 -4.65 -2.83 -8.00
N GLY A 57 -3.55 -2.15 -8.32
CA GLY A 57 -3.13 -1.87 -9.71
C GLY A 57 -3.42 -0.44 -10.15
N ASP A 58 -4.28 0.29 -9.43
CA ASP A 58 -4.60 1.68 -9.73
C ASP A 58 -3.61 2.66 -9.07
N GLY A 59 -3.79 3.95 -9.38
CA GLY A 59 -2.96 5.03 -8.86
C GLY A 59 -1.62 5.19 -9.56
N MET A 60 -1.45 4.53 -10.71
CA MET A 60 -0.31 4.75 -11.59
C MET A 60 -0.42 6.10 -12.30
N PRO A 61 0.71 6.76 -12.61
CA PRO A 61 0.69 7.97 -13.41
C PRO A 61 0.08 7.71 -14.79
N GLY A 62 -0.74 8.66 -15.26
CA GLY A 62 -1.44 8.53 -16.53
C GLY A 62 -1.72 9.87 -17.20
N VAL A 63 -2.38 9.79 -18.35
CA VAL A 63 -2.86 10.97 -19.07
C VAL A 63 -4.36 10.87 -19.19
N SER A 64 -5.06 11.94 -18.80
CA SER A 64 -6.49 12.07 -19.00
C SER A 64 -6.81 13.11 -20.06
N VAL A 65 -7.88 12.84 -20.81
CA VAL A 65 -8.39 13.77 -21.82
C VAL A 65 -9.85 14.09 -21.48
N ARG A 66 -10.15 15.36 -21.25
CA ARG A 66 -11.50 15.86 -21.05
C ARG A 66 -11.88 16.79 -22.19
N TYR A 67 -13.10 16.73 -22.68
CA TYR A 67 -13.57 17.60 -23.76
C TYR A 67 -14.43 18.74 -23.20
N VAL A 68 -14.01 19.98 -23.43
CA VAL A 68 -14.80 21.18 -23.11
C VAL A 68 -15.04 21.94 -24.41
N ASN A 69 -16.31 22.16 -24.78
CA ASN A 69 -16.68 22.82 -26.04
C ASN A 69 -16.01 22.19 -27.27
N LYS A 70 -15.98 20.86 -27.35
CA LYS A 70 -15.31 20.06 -28.40
C LYS A 70 -13.79 20.25 -28.51
N LYS A 71 -13.15 20.91 -27.55
CA LYS A 71 -11.69 21.01 -27.46
C LYS A 71 -11.16 20.04 -26.40
N PRO A 72 -10.13 19.22 -26.72
CA PRO A 72 -9.52 18.35 -25.73
C PRO A 72 -8.65 19.17 -24.77
N ILE A 73 -8.80 18.90 -23.47
CA ILE A 73 -7.93 19.33 -22.39
C ILE A 73 -7.22 18.08 -21.91
N VAL A 74 -5.90 18.06 -22.05
CA VAL A 74 -5.05 16.93 -21.69
C VAL A 74 -4.37 17.26 -20.37
N ASN A 75 -4.50 16.38 -19.37
CA ASN A 75 -3.82 16.52 -18.09
C ASN A 75 -2.92 15.31 -17.84
N TYR A 76 -1.80 15.56 -17.18
CA TYR A 76 -0.98 14.51 -16.60
C TYR A 76 -1.41 14.29 -15.15
N ASP A 77 -1.74 13.05 -14.83
CA ASP A 77 -2.28 12.66 -13.54
C ASP A 77 -1.28 11.77 -12.84
N ARG A 78 -0.55 12.32 -11.87
CA ARG A 78 0.47 11.58 -11.10
C ARG A 78 -0.10 10.36 -10.38
N LEU A 79 -1.36 10.42 -9.95
CA LEU A 79 -2.05 9.39 -9.18
C LEU A 79 -3.23 8.76 -9.93
N GLY A 80 -3.25 8.86 -11.26
CA GLY A 80 -4.33 8.29 -12.07
C GLY A 80 -5.72 8.81 -11.70
N HIS A 81 -5.84 10.11 -11.38
CA HIS A 81 -7.06 10.77 -10.89
C HIS A 81 -7.62 10.30 -9.54
N ASN A 82 -6.84 9.58 -8.74
CA ASN A 82 -7.27 9.15 -7.40
C ASN A 82 -6.96 10.21 -6.33
N LYS A 83 -7.82 10.26 -5.30
CA LYS A 83 -7.58 11.06 -4.07
C LYS A 83 -6.61 10.37 -3.12
N CYS A 84 -6.50 9.05 -3.24
CA CYS A 84 -5.59 8.23 -2.48
C CYS A 84 -4.30 7.98 -3.27
N GLU A 85 -3.17 7.95 -2.57
CA GLU A 85 -1.87 7.61 -3.15
C GLU A 85 -1.57 6.12 -2.90
N PRO A 86 -1.05 5.36 -3.88
CA PRO A 86 -0.58 4.00 -3.61
C PRO A 86 0.54 3.99 -2.58
N PHE A 87 0.37 3.24 -1.49
CA PHE A 87 1.50 2.93 -0.61
C PHE A 87 2.29 1.73 -1.11
N VAL A 88 1.59 0.80 -1.76
CA VAL A 88 2.12 -0.39 -2.41
C VAL A 88 1.67 -0.36 -3.87
N PHE A 89 2.63 -0.35 -4.79
CA PHE A 89 2.40 -0.37 -6.22
C PHE A 89 2.31 -1.82 -6.68
N TYR A 90 1.34 -2.12 -7.54
CA TYR A 90 1.23 -3.43 -8.19
C TYR A 90 1.60 -3.28 -9.66
N ARG A 91 2.57 -4.07 -10.11
CA ARG A 91 2.98 -4.11 -11.51
C ARG A 91 2.48 -5.39 -12.14
N ASP A 92 1.68 -5.23 -13.19
CA ASP A 92 1.27 -6.33 -14.02
C ASP A 92 2.48 -6.94 -14.74
N GLY A 93 2.60 -8.26 -14.61
CA GLY A 93 3.54 -9.04 -15.37
C GLY A 93 3.20 -9.03 -16.86
N TYR A 94 4.23 -9.13 -17.69
CA TYR A 94 4.07 -9.29 -19.13
C TYR A 94 5.12 -10.25 -19.69
N GLY A 95 4.67 -11.21 -20.52
CA GLY A 95 5.51 -12.24 -21.10
C GLY A 95 6.16 -13.11 -20.02
N THR A 96 7.49 -13.06 -19.91
CA THR A 96 8.27 -13.81 -18.92
C THR A 96 8.43 -13.09 -17.57
N HIS A 97 7.93 -11.87 -17.43
CA HIS A 97 8.02 -11.13 -16.17
C HIS A 97 6.77 -11.40 -15.33
N PRO A 98 6.89 -11.99 -14.12
CA PRO A 98 5.75 -12.18 -13.24
C PRO A 98 5.22 -10.83 -12.73
N SER A 99 3.96 -10.79 -12.30
CA SER A 99 3.44 -9.64 -11.54
C SER A 99 4.13 -9.56 -10.19
N TYR A 100 4.38 -8.34 -9.71
CA TYR A 100 5.01 -8.12 -8.42
C TYR A 100 4.54 -6.81 -7.79
N ILE A 101 4.82 -6.65 -6.51
CA ILE A 101 4.57 -5.40 -5.80
C ILE A 101 5.86 -4.62 -5.51
N GLU A 102 5.72 -3.31 -5.38
CA GLU A 102 6.78 -2.42 -4.97
C GLU A 102 6.30 -1.55 -3.80
N LEU A 103 7.17 -1.35 -2.82
CA LEU A 103 6.96 -0.35 -1.79
C LEU A 103 7.16 1.05 -2.39
N SER A 104 6.29 2.00 -2.01
CA SER A 104 6.37 3.40 -2.43
C SER A 104 7.80 3.94 -2.42
N GLU A 105 8.24 4.44 -3.57
CA GLU A 105 9.58 5.00 -3.74
C GLU A 105 9.82 6.16 -2.77
N GLU A 106 8.84 7.03 -2.57
CA GLU A 106 8.94 8.15 -1.63
C GLU A 106 9.21 7.66 -0.20
N PHE A 107 8.55 6.59 0.24
CA PHE A 107 8.80 5.97 1.54
C PHE A 107 10.21 5.34 1.63
N ARG A 108 10.66 4.65 0.57
CA ARG A 108 12.00 4.08 0.50
C ARG A 108 13.07 5.17 0.59
N LEU A 109 12.92 6.24 -0.18
CA LEU A 109 13.87 7.35 -0.20
C LEU A 109 13.87 8.12 1.12
N TYR A 110 12.70 8.37 1.70
CA TYR A 110 12.56 9.08 2.97
C TYR A 110 13.32 8.40 4.12
N HIS A 111 13.27 7.06 4.19
CA HIS A 111 13.99 6.28 5.19
C HIS A 111 15.35 5.75 4.73
N ASN A 112 15.80 6.13 3.52
CA ASN A 112 17.01 5.61 2.89
C ASN A 112 17.09 4.07 2.91
N LEU A 113 16.00 3.42 2.50
CA LEU A 113 15.89 1.96 2.45
C LEU A 113 16.57 1.42 1.19
N HIS A 114 17.36 0.37 1.37
CA HIS A 114 18.00 -0.38 0.30
C HIS A 114 17.31 -1.74 0.11
N GLU A 115 17.24 -2.20 -1.12
CA GLU A 115 16.69 -3.51 -1.44
C GLU A 115 17.76 -4.60 -1.27
N LYS A 116 17.39 -5.67 -0.56
CA LYS A 116 18.21 -6.85 -0.36
C LYS A 116 17.42 -8.08 -0.83
N TYR A 117 17.73 -8.51 -2.05
CA TYR A 117 17.08 -9.65 -2.70
C TYR A 117 17.48 -10.97 -2.03
N ILE A 118 16.49 -11.81 -1.76
CA ILE A 118 16.67 -13.18 -1.26
C ILE A 118 16.38 -14.17 -2.40
N SER A 119 15.34 -13.90 -3.19
CA SER A 119 14.98 -14.61 -4.42
C SER A 119 14.29 -13.64 -5.40
N GLU A 120 13.77 -14.13 -6.53
CA GLU A 120 12.97 -13.32 -7.46
C GLU A 120 11.65 -12.83 -6.83
N GLU A 121 11.08 -13.61 -5.90
CA GLU A 121 9.79 -13.29 -5.26
C GLU A 121 9.95 -12.74 -3.84
N GLU A 122 11.16 -12.75 -3.28
CA GLU A 122 11.43 -12.36 -1.91
C GLU A 122 12.55 -11.33 -1.80
N LYS A 123 12.25 -10.21 -1.13
CA LYS A 123 13.26 -9.21 -0.80
C LYS A 123 12.95 -8.52 0.52
N ASN A 124 14.01 -8.08 1.18
CA ASN A 124 13.93 -7.21 2.33
C ASN A 124 14.27 -5.77 1.93
N TYR A 125 13.65 -4.82 2.61
CA TYR A 125 14.08 -3.42 2.61
C TYR A 125 14.83 -3.17 3.91
N VAL A 126 16.09 -2.76 3.80
CA VAL A 126 17.01 -2.61 4.92
C VAL A 126 17.55 -1.19 5.02
N VAL A 127 17.91 -0.77 6.23
CA VAL A 127 18.62 0.49 6.48
C VAL A 127 19.79 0.24 7.42
N MET A 128 20.86 1.01 7.27
CA MET A 128 21.96 0.99 8.23
C MET A 128 21.60 1.86 9.43
N ASN A 129 21.56 1.26 10.61
CA ASN A 129 21.28 1.92 11.88
C ASN A 129 22.44 1.67 12.85
N ASN A 130 23.20 2.72 13.17
CA ASN A 130 24.35 2.69 14.09
C ASN A 130 25.36 1.56 13.79
N GLY A 131 25.68 1.35 12.51
CA GLY A 131 26.62 0.31 12.07
C GLY A 131 26.04 -1.10 11.98
N SER A 132 24.75 -1.28 12.27
CA SER A 132 24.03 -2.55 12.10
C SER A 132 22.97 -2.44 11.00
N GLU A 133 22.79 -3.51 10.22
CA GLU A 133 21.72 -3.58 9.23
C GLU A 133 20.39 -3.88 9.94
N GLU A 134 19.39 -3.03 9.74
CA GLU A 134 18.04 -3.22 10.25
C GLU A 134 17.07 -3.54 9.10
N VAL A 135 16.37 -4.68 9.19
CA VAL A 135 15.26 -4.98 8.27
C VAL A 135 14.04 -4.13 8.64
N VAL A 136 13.57 -3.32 7.70
CA VAL A 136 12.45 -2.39 7.84
C VAL A 136 11.17 -2.96 7.24
N ALA A 137 11.26 -3.56 6.06
CA ALA A 137 10.14 -4.22 5.42
C ALA A 137 10.54 -5.57 4.82
N LYS A 138 9.60 -6.50 4.78
CA LYS A 138 9.75 -7.84 4.21
C LYS A 138 8.70 -8.03 3.13
N LEU A 139 9.14 -8.36 1.92
CA LEU A 139 8.30 -8.64 0.77
C LEU A 139 8.47 -10.12 0.41
N SER A 140 7.35 -10.83 0.28
CA SER A 140 7.30 -12.16 -0.34
C SER A 140 6.05 -12.23 -1.21
N LYS A 141 6.22 -12.39 -2.52
CA LYS A 141 5.15 -12.35 -3.53
C LYS A 141 4.34 -11.05 -3.45
N ILE A 142 3.11 -11.12 -2.96
CA ILE A 142 2.20 -9.98 -2.78
C ILE A 142 2.05 -9.56 -1.32
N SER A 143 2.73 -10.25 -0.40
CA SER A 143 2.69 -9.95 1.02
C SER A 143 3.81 -8.98 1.36
N LEU A 144 3.46 -7.85 1.96
CA LEU A 144 4.40 -6.81 2.39
C LEU A 144 4.11 -6.41 3.83
N TYR A 145 5.14 -6.58 4.66
CA TYR A 145 5.11 -6.27 6.09
C TYR A 145 6.13 -5.18 6.37
N ILE A 146 5.76 -4.14 7.12
CA ILE A 146 6.63 -3.01 7.44
C ILE A 146 6.65 -2.79 8.94
N LYS A 147 7.81 -2.53 9.53
CA LYS A 147 7.91 -2.13 10.94
C LYS A 147 7.08 -0.87 11.19
N ALA A 148 6.14 -0.96 12.13
CA ALA A 148 5.16 0.07 12.47
C ALA A 148 5.81 1.42 12.81
N LYS A 149 7.01 1.42 13.41
CA LYS A 149 7.73 2.65 13.76
C LYS A 149 8.03 3.52 12.52
N TYR A 150 8.39 2.91 11.40
CA TYR A 150 8.70 3.62 10.16
C TYR A 150 7.45 4.15 9.48
N VAL A 151 6.39 3.34 9.43
CA VAL A 151 5.08 3.79 8.92
C VAL A 151 4.58 4.99 9.72
N LYS A 152 4.57 4.91 11.06
CA LYS A 152 4.11 6.00 11.94
C LYS A 152 4.93 7.28 11.75
N ASP A 153 6.25 7.17 11.65
CA ASP A 153 7.14 8.32 11.40
C ASP A 153 6.80 9.02 10.08
N TYR A 154 6.69 8.24 9.00
CA TYR A 154 6.34 8.75 7.67
C TYR A 154 4.97 9.43 7.62
N LEU A 155 3.94 8.80 8.21
CA LEU A 155 2.59 9.37 8.28
C LEU A 155 2.57 10.68 9.06
N ALA A 156 3.28 10.75 10.18
CA ALA A 156 3.34 11.94 11.03
C ALA A 156 4.00 13.13 10.32
N ILE A 157 5.11 12.89 9.61
CA ILE A 157 5.87 13.95 8.93
C ILE A 157 5.12 14.47 7.69
N ARG A 158 4.48 13.59 6.93
CA ARG A 158 3.67 13.99 5.78
C ARG A 158 2.29 14.52 6.18
N LYS A 159 1.83 14.33 7.42
CA LYS A 159 0.46 14.64 7.89
C LYS A 159 -0.61 13.98 7.02
N ILE A 160 -0.46 12.68 6.85
CA ILE A 160 -1.35 11.82 6.06
C ILE A 160 -1.73 10.58 6.87
N ASN A 161 -2.77 9.88 6.42
CA ASN A 161 -3.28 8.67 7.04
C ASN A 161 -3.02 7.46 6.16
N LEU A 162 -2.87 6.30 6.80
CA LEU A 162 -2.82 5.01 6.14
C LEU A 162 -4.23 4.42 6.11
N LEU A 163 -4.71 4.13 4.91
CA LEU A 163 -5.90 3.33 4.67
C LEU A 163 -5.48 1.90 4.42
N ILE A 164 -6.21 0.96 5.02
CA ILE A 164 -6.07 -0.46 4.77
C ILE A 164 -7.43 -0.98 4.32
N PHE A 165 -7.46 -1.52 3.11
CA PHE A 165 -8.62 -2.17 2.51
C PHE A 165 -8.52 -3.68 2.76
N PHE A 166 -9.66 -4.30 3.05
CA PHE A 166 -9.76 -5.74 3.27
C PHE A 166 -11.00 -6.31 2.60
N ASP A 167 -10.86 -7.52 2.06
CA ASP A 167 -11.91 -8.35 1.45
C ASP A 167 -11.72 -9.80 1.90
#